data_AF-A0A534MY66-F1
#
_entry.id   AF-A0A534MY66-F1
#
_cell.length_a   1.000
_cell.length_b   1.000
_cell.length_c   1.000
_cell.angle_alpha   90.00
_cell.angle_beta   90.00
_cell.angle_gamma   90.00
#
_symmetry.space_group_name_H-M   'P 1'
#
loop_
_entity.id
_entity.type
_entity.pdbx_description
1 polymer ?
#
loop_
_entity_poly.entity_id
_entity_poly.type
_entity_poly.pdbx_seq_one_letter_code
_entity_poly.pdbx_strand_id
1 'polypeptide(L)'
;MERIHAARMAYVLFAWGIVVALLAQVSLIGLWLFSGQPTLAIHKEFGHLIFLMVFALLILAFVGRLPSPMQLATAVLSVITAFQTEVFALLPGSPLRAFHTVLPLVIFFLAAFLALSATSLVRVRVEQATFPLTAGESRAN
;
A
#
# COMPACT_ATOMS: atom_id res chain seq x y z
N MET A 1 -20.61 3.42 -11.97
CA MET A 1 -20.55 3.31 -10.49
C MET A 1 -19.88 2.02 -10.04
N GLU A 2 -20.23 0.86 -10.60
CA GLU A 2 -19.59 -0.42 -10.25
C GLU A 2 -18.07 -0.45 -10.47
N ARG A 3 -17.57 0.01 -11.63
CA ARG A 3 -16.12 0.00 -11.94
C ARG A 3 -15.27 0.75 -10.92
N ILE A 4 -15.76 1.88 -10.41
CA ILE A 4 -15.09 2.67 -9.36
C ILE A 4 -15.06 1.89 -8.05
N HIS A 5 -16.16 1.22 -7.70
CA HIS A 5 -16.24 0.41 -6.49
C HIS A 5 -15.31 -0.81 -6.56
N ALA A 6 -15.28 -1.52 -7.71
CA ALA A 6 -14.36 -2.61 -7.95
C ALA A 6 -12.88 -2.15 -7.85
N ALA A 7 -12.54 -1.00 -8.42
CA ALA A 7 -11.21 -0.42 -8.30
C ALA A 7 -10.84 -0.07 -6.85
N ARG A 8 -11.78 0.44 -6.05
CA ARG A 8 -11.56 0.68 -4.61
C ARG A 8 -11.40 -0.62 -3.81
N MET A 9 -12.13 -1.67 -4.16
CA MET A 9 -11.96 -2.98 -3.53
C MET A 9 -10.60 -3.59 -3.87
N ALA A 10 -10.20 -3.53 -5.15
CA ALA A 10 -8.88 -3.94 -5.59
C ALA A 10 -7.79 -3.13 -4.89
N TYR A 11 -7.98 -1.82 -4.71
CA TYR A 11 -7.07 -0.98 -3.94
C TYR A 11 -6.90 -1.49 -2.49
N VAL A 12 -8.00 -1.81 -1.81
CA VAL A 12 -7.95 -2.37 -0.44
C VAL A 12 -7.16 -3.68 -0.40
N LEU A 13 -7.43 -4.59 -1.34
CA LEU A 13 -6.74 -5.88 -1.43
C LEU A 13 -5.24 -5.70 -1.67
N PHE A 14 -4.85 -4.83 -2.61
CA PHE A 14 -3.44 -4.55 -2.89
C PHE A 14 -2.76 -3.87 -1.71
N ALA A 15 -3.41 -2.91 -1.05
CA ALA A 15 -2.83 -2.21 0.10
C ALA A 15 -2.54 -3.16 1.26
N TRP A 16 -3.48 -4.04 1.64
CA TRP A 16 -3.25 -5.08 2.64
C TRP A 16 -2.22 -6.11 2.18
N GLY A 17 -2.26 -6.50 0.90
CA GLY A 17 -1.28 -7.41 0.30
C GLY A 17 0.15 -6.86 0.43
N ILE A 18 0.35 -5.55 0.20
CA ILE A 18 1.64 -4.88 0.38
C ILE A 18 2.08 -4.91 1.85
N VAL A 19 1.18 -4.65 2.80
CA VAL A 19 1.50 -4.72 4.25
C VAL A 19 2.02 -6.12 4.61
N VAL A 20 1.32 -7.17 4.19
CA VAL A 20 1.74 -8.56 4.43
C VAL A 20 3.06 -8.88 3.72
N ALA A 21 3.21 -8.44 2.47
CA ALA A 21 4.43 -8.66 1.70
C ALA A 21 5.66 -7.97 2.35
N LEU A 22 5.49 -6.78 2.93
CA LEU A 22 6.56 -6.09 3.66
C LEU A 22 6.98 -6.83 4.93
N LEU A 23 6.03 -7.44 5.66
CA LEU A 23 6.35 -8.31 6.80
C LEU A 23 7.17 -9.52 6.34
N ALA A 24 6.75 -10.17 5.25
CA ALA A 24 7.49 -11.27 4.66
C ALA A 24 8.90 -10.84 4.21
N GLN A 25 9.05 -9.64 3.65
CA GLN A 25 10.36 -9.10 3.26
C GLN A 25 11.34 -8.99 4.41
N VAL A 26 10.87 -8.43 5.53
CA VAL A 26 11.67 -8.31 6.75
C VAL A 26 12.04 -9.69 7.30
N SER A 27 11.12 -10.66 7.23
CA SER A 27 11.41 -12.05 7.60
C SER A 27 12.47 -12.69 6.68
N LEU A 28 12.41 -12.48 5.37
CA LEU A 28 13.37 -13.05 4.42
C LEU A 28 14.80 -12.56 4.67
N ILE A 29 14.99 -11.25 4.88
CA ILE A 29 16.32 -10.73 5.19
C ILE A 29 16.78 -11.15 6.60
N GLY A 30 15.85 -11.25 7.56
CA GLY A 30 16.14 -11.75 8.90
C GLY A 30 16.60 -13.21 8.90
N LEU A 31 15.97 -14.08 8.11
CA LEU A 31 16.39 -15.48 7.97
C LEU A 31 17.81 -15.57 7.40
N TRP A 32 18.14 -14.75 6.41
CA TRP A 32 19.50 -14.72 5.85
C TRP A 32 20.52 -14.22 6.89
N LEU A 33 20.24 -13.11 7.58
CA LEU A 33 21.15 -12.49 8.56
C LEU A 33 21.37 -13.35 9.81
N PHE A 34 20.30 -13.92 10.35
CA PHE A 34 20.33 -14.51 11.70
C PHE A 34 20.29 -16.03 11.73
N SER A 35 19.90 -16.69 10.63
CA SER A 35 19.81 -18.15 10.56
C SER A 35 20.64 -18.78 9.43
N GLY A 36 21.32 -17.97 8.61
CA GLY A 36 22.16 -18.45 7.50
C GLY A 36 21.38 -19.08 6.34
N GLN A 37 20.05 -18.93 6.31
CA GLN A 37 19.22 -19.45 5.22
C GLN A 37 19.51 -18.72 3.91
N PRO A 38 19.47 -19.39 2.74
CA PRO A 38 19.81 -18.79 1.45
C PRO A 38 18.66 -17.93 0.87
N THR A 39 18.09 -17.03 1.68
CA THR A 39 16.91 -16.22 1.33
C THR A 39 17.23 -14.85 0.72
N LEU A 40 18.51 -14.51 0.54
CA LEU A 40 18.90 -13.19 0.02
C LEU A 40 18.45 -12.94 -1.44
N ALA A 41 18.49 -13.97 -2.28
CA ALA A 41 18.06 -13.86 -3.68
C ALA A 41 16.56 -13.57 -3.77
N ILE A 42 15.74 -14.38 -3.08
CA ILE A 42 14.29 -14.20 -3.03
C ILE A 42 13.90 -12.87 -2.36
N HIS A 43 14.63 -12.41 -1.34
CA HIS A 43 14.44 -11.08 -0.75
C HIS A 43 14.54 -9.96 -1.79
N LYS A 44 15.58 -10.00 -2.64
CA LYS A 44 15.78 -8.99 -3.70
C LYS A 44 14.68 -9.06 -4.75
N GLU A 45 14.42 -10.24 -5.31
CA GLU A 45 13.40 -10.44 -6.35
C GLU A 45 12.00 -10.06 -5.87
N PHE A 46 11.65 -10.45 -4.66
CA PHE A 46 10.37 -10.11 -4.06
C PHE A 46 10.24 -8.60 -3.78
N GLY A 47 11.35 -7.86 -3.69
CA GLY A 47 11.36 -6.41 -3.50
C GLY A 47 10.84 -5.70 -4.76
N HIS A 48 11.29 -6.15 -5.93
CA HIS A 48 10.80 -5.66 -7.22
C HIS A 48 9.30 -5.97 -7.43
N LEU A 49 8.82 -7.12 -6.96
CA LEU A 49 7.39 -7.45 -7.02
C LEU A 49 6.56 -6.47 -6.17
N ILE A 50 7.02 -6.14 -4.96
CA ILE A 50 6.34 -5.16 -4.10
C ILE A 50 6.33 -3.78 -4.77
N PHE A 51 7.42 -3.36 -5.40
CA PHE A 51 7.45 -2.13 -6.17
C PHE A 51 6.38 -2.11 -7.27
N LEU A 52 6.23 -3.20 -8.02
CA LEU A 52 5.19 -3.32 -9.04
C LEU A 52 3.77 -3.27 -8.44
N MET A 53 3.54 -3.92 -7.29
CA MET A 53 2.27 -3.84 -6.57
C MET A 53 1.95 -2.42 -6.11
N VAL A 54 2.93 -1.67 -5.60
CA VAL A 54 2.76 -0.27 -5.21
C VAL A 54 2.45 0.60 -6.42
N PHE A 55 3.08 0.35 -7.56
CA PHE A 55 2.76 1.05 -8.80
C PHE A 55 1.32 0.76 -9.27
N ALA A 56 0.86 -0.49 -9.18
CA ALA A 56 -0.54 -0.84 -9.43
C ALA A 56 -1.49 -0.13 -8.45
N LEU A 57 -1.10 -0.02 -7.18
CA LEU A 57 -1.86 0.71 -6.15
C LEU A 57 -2.02 2.19 -6.52
N LEU A 58 -0.98 2.83 -7.07
CA LEU A 58 -1.04 4.20 -7.58
C LEU A 58 -2.08 4.35 -8.69
N ILE A 59 -2.06 3.46 -9.68
CA ILE A 59 -3.05 3.47 -10.77
C ILE A 59 -4.47 3.32 -10.20
N LEU A 60 -4.66 2.38 -9.28
CA LEU A 60 -5.94 2.13 -8.61
C LEU A 60 -6.42 3.35 -7.79
N ALA A 61 -5.52 4.15 -7.22
CA ALA A 61 -5.89 5.37 -6.49
C ALA A 61 -6.63 6.37 -7.39
N PHE A 62 -6.13 6.57 -8.61
CA PHE A 62 -6.72 7.48 -9.59
C PHE A 62 -7.96 6.88 -10.27
N VAL A 63 -7.88 5.61 -10.70
CA VAL A 63 -9.02 4.91 -11.33
C VAL A 63 -10.20 4.77 -10.36
N GLY A 64 -9.91 4.45 -9.09
CA GLY A 64 -10.88 4.38 -8.00
C GLY A 64 -11.38 5.74 -7.51
N ARG A 65 -10.85 6.85 -8.05
CA ARG A 65 -11.18 8.22 -7.66
C ARG A 65 -11.18 8.36 -6.14
N LEU A 66 -10.07 7.96 -5.51
CA LEU A 66 -9.89 8.11 -4.07
C LEU A 66 -9.80 9.60 -3.69
N PRO A 67 -10.07 9.98 -2.43
CA PRO A 67 -9.83 11.34 -1.96
C PRO A 67 -8.40 11.82 -2.25
N SER A 68 -8.21 13.10 -2.59
CA SER A 68 -6.89 13.65 -2.95
C SER A 68 -5.79 13.38 -1.91
N PRO A 69 -6.04 13.44 -0.60
CA PRO A 69 -5.02 13.08 0.39
C PRO A 69 -4.53 11.63 0.26
N MET A 70 -5.42 10.69 -0.08
CA MET A 70 -5.04 9.29 -0.30
C MET A 70 -4.27 9.13 -1.62
N GLN A 71 -4.64 9.85 -2.67
CA GLN A 71 -3.87 9.85 -3.93
C GLN A 71 -2.44 10.35 -3.69
N LEU A 72 -2.29 11.46 -2.95
CA LEU A 72 -0.99 12.01 -2.59
C LEU A 72 -0.17 11.03 -1.74
N ALA A 73 -0.78 10.45 -0.70
CA ALA A 73 -0.12 9.45 0.14
C ALA A 73 0.31 8.21 -0.67
N THR A 74 -0.48 7.77 -1.65
CA THR A 74 -0.11 6.67 -2.56
C THR A 74 1.03 7.05 -3.49
N ALA A 75 1.04 8.29 -4.00
CA ALA A 75 2.13 8.81 -4.81
C ALA A 75 3.43 8.89 -4.00
N VAL A 76 3.37 9.38 -2.76
CA VAL A 76 4.51 9.38 -1.82
C VAL A 76 5.01 7.95 -1.59
N LEU A 77 4.11 7.00 -1.28
CA LEU A 77 4.45 5.58 -1.12
C LEU A 77 5.19 5.03 -2.34
N SER A 78 4.72 5.37 -3.54
CA SER A 78 5.31 4.93 -4.81
C SER A 78 6.72 5.48 -4.99
N VAL A 79 6.91 6.78 -4.74
CA VAL A 79 8.22 7.42 -4.84
C VAL A 79 9.20 6.80 -3.84
N ILE A 80 8.86 6.73 -2.56
CA ILE A 80 9.79 6.20 -1.55
C ILE A 80 10.10 4.71 -1.78
N THR A 81 9.16 3.93 -2.31
CA THR A 81 9.38 2.51 -2.65
C THR A 81 10.30 2.37 -3.86
N ALA A 82 10.20 3.26 -4.85
CA ALA A 82 11.13 3.31 -5.98
C ALA A 82 12.55 3.62 -5.52
N PHE A 83 12.71 4.58 -4.60
CA PHE A 83 14.02 4.89 -3.99
C PHE A 83 14.59 3.70 -3.21
N GLN A 84 13.76 3.06 -2.38
CA GLN A 84 14.12 1.91 -1.57
C GLN A 84 14.60 0.71 -2.41
N THR A 85 13.92 0.45 -3.52
CA THR A 85 14.07 -0.79 -4.31
C THR A 85 15.04 -0.62 -5.47
N GLU A 86 14.90 0.44 -6.26
CA GLU A 86 15.63 0.62 -7.53
C GLU A 86 16.82 1.57 -7.35
N VAL A 87 16.62 2.74 -6.74
CA VAL A 87 17.68 3.77 -6.67
C VAL A 87 18.85 3.29 -5.81
N PHE A 88 18.59 2.70 -4.65
CA PHE A 88 19.67 2.19 -3.80
C PHE A 88 20.39 0.95 -4.36
N ALA A 89 19.76 0.21 -5.26
CA ALA A 89 20.43 -0.86 -6.00
C ALA A 89 21.49 -0.32 -6.98
N LEU A 90 21.25 0.87 -7.54
CA LEU A 90 22.15 1.56 -8.48
C LEU A 90 23.29 2.34 -7.81
N LEU A 91 23.31 2.44 -6.48
CA LEU A 91 24.28 3.24 -5.72
C LEU A 91 25.17 2.38 -4.79
N PRO A 92 25.93 1.39 -5.31
CA PRO A 92 26.79 0.56 -4.49
C PRO A 92 27.85 1.42 -3.76
N GLY A 93 28.06 1.15 -2.47
CA GLY A 93 29.04 1.86 -1.63
C GLY A 93 28.60 3.25 -1.12
N SER A 94 27.45 3.78 -1.52
CA SER A 94 26.98 5.10 -1.05
C SER A 94 26.56 5.07 0.43
N PRO A 95 26.93 6.08 1.25
CA PRO A 95 26.41 6.25 2.61
C PRO A 95 24.88 6.36 2.67
N LEU A 96 24.24 6.80 1.58
CA LEU A 96 22.78 6.89 1.48
C LEU A 96 22.08 5.53 1.61
N ARG A 97 22.79 4.42 1.40
CA ARG A 97 22.24 3.08 1.62
C ARG A 97 21.90 2.81 3.09
N ALA A 98 22.37 3.62 4.04
CA ALA A 98 21.91 3.57 5.42
C ALA A 98 20.39 3.79 5.53
N PHE A 99 19.78 4.54 4.61
CA PHE A 99 18.32 4.69 4.56
C PHE A 99 17.57 3.40 4.21
N HIS A 100 18.25 2.42 3.60
CA HIS A 100 17.63 1.15 3.19
C HIS A 100 17.10 0.34 4.38
N THR A 101 17.59 0.58 5.60
CA THR A 101 17.07 -0.04 6.83
C THR A 101 15.95 0.76 7.49
N VAL A 102 15.86 2.06 7.23
CA VAL A 102 14.89 2.98 7.86
C VAL A 102 13.63 3.14 7.01
N LEU A 103 13.79 3.31 5.69
CA LEU A 103 12.67 3.51 4.76
C LEU A 103 11.65 2.37 4.74
N PRO A 104 12.01 1.07 4.90
CA PRO A 104 11.02 0.00 5.01
C PRO A 104 9.98 0.22 6.11
N LEU A 105 10.38 0.82 7.24
CA LEU A 105 9.45 1.14 8.33
C LEU A 105 8.47 2.23 7.89
N VAL A 106 8.96 3.28 7.25
CA VAL A 106 8.13 4.37 6.71
C VAL A 106 7.16 3.83 5.67
N ILE A 107 7.65 3.00 4.74
CA ILE A 107 6.85 2.33 3.71
C ILE A 107 5.76 1.45 4.35
N PHE A 108 6.11 0.67 5.37
CA PHE A 108 5.17 -0.18 6.10
C PHE A 108 4.06 0.63 6.76
N PHE A 109 4.40 1.67 7.54
CA PHE A 109 3.40 2.48 8.22
C PHE A 109 2.50 3.23 7.23
N LEU A 110 3.07 3.73 6.13
CA LEU A 110 2.29 4.41 5.09
C LEU A 110 1.36 3.45 4.35
N ALA A 111 1.83 2.24 4.01
CA ALA A 111 1.01 1.20 3.41
C ALA A 111 -0.13 0.77 4.35
N ALA A 112 0.16 0.58 5.65
CA ALA A 112 -0.84 0.24 6.65
C ALA A 112 -1.88 1.36 6.82
N PHE A 113 -1.44 2.62 6.88
CA PHE A 113 -2.33 3.78 6.91
C PHE A 113 -3.27 3.81 5.70
N LEU A 114 -2.75 3.58 4.49
CA LEU A 114 -3.54 3.55 3.26
C LEU A 114 -4.52 2.36 3.23
N ALA A 115 -4.11 1.18 3.71
CA ALA A 115 -4.95 0.00 3.80
C ALA A 115 -6.15 0.22 4.74
N LEU A 116 -5.88 0.77 5.94
CA LEU A 116 -6.91 1.13 6.91
C LEU A 116 -7.86 2.20 6.37
N SER A 117 -7.32 3.27 5.78
CA SER A 117 -8.11 4.37 5.21
C SER A 117 -8.96 3.92 4.02
N ALA A 118 -8.46 3.03 3.19
CA ALA A 118 -9.24 2.50 2.06
C ALA A 118 -10.34 1.54 2.54
N THR A 119 -10.07 0.75 3.57
CA THR A 119 -11.06 -0.15 4.17
C THR A 119 -12.24 0.63 4.74
N SER A 120 -11.97 1.73 5.46
CA SER A 120 -13.04 2.60 5.99
C SER A 120 -13.83 3.29 4.86
N LEU A 121 -13.15 3.75 3.81
CA LEU A 121 -13.79 4.37 2.64
C LEU A 121 -14.78 3.44 1.95
N VAL A 122 -14.41 2.16 1.76
CA VAL A 122 -15.29 1.17 1.13
C VAL A 122 -16.45 0.80 2.04
N ARG A 123 -16.20 0.64 3.36
CA ARG A 123 -17.23 0.28 4.34
C ARG A 123 -18.33 1.34 4.50
N VAL A 124 -17.97 2.62 4.65
CA VAL A 124 -18.94 3.73 4.78
C VAL A 124 -19.90 3.77 3.58
N ARG A 125 -19.39 3.49 2.38
CA ARG A 125 -20.21 3.46 1.17
C ARG A 125 -21.21 2.31 1.15
N VAL A 126 -20.84 1.14 1.68
CA VAL A 126 -21.75 0.00 1.81
C VAL A 126 -22.86 0.33 2.81
N GLU A 127 -22.51 0.88 3.97
CA GLU A 127 -23.49 1.26 5.00
C GLU A 127 -24.50 2.30 4.48
N GLN A 128 -24.04 3.31 3.73
CA GLN A 128 -24.92 4.31 3.10
C GLN A 128 -25.82 3.72 2.00
N ALA A 129 -25.37 2.68 1.28
CA ALA A 129 -26.17 2.04 0.24
C ALA A 129 -27.25 1.11 0.83
N THR A 130 -26.99 0.49 1.99
CA THR A 130 -27.93 -0.41 2.67
C THR A 130 -28.97 0.34 3.49
N PHE A 131 -28.63 1.53 4.02
CA PHE A 131 -29.55 2.38 4.79
C PHE A 131 -29.72 3.76 4.13
N PRO A 132 -30.42 3.85 2.98
CA PRO A 132 -30.84 5.14 2.47
C PRO A 132 -31.83 5.73 3.48
N LEU A 133 -31.40 6.77 4.20
CA LEU A 133 -32.23 7.44 5.19
C LEU A 133 -33.59 7.79 4.57
N THR A 134 -34.66 7.27 5.16
CA THR A 134 -36.05 7.74 5.08
C THR A 134 -36.16 9.13 5.71
N ALA A 135 -35.32 10.09 5.29
CA ALA A 135 -35.28 11.45 5.79
C ALA A 135 -36.36 12.35 5.15
N GLY A 136 -37.50 11.77 4.76
CA GLY A 136 -38.60 12.46 4.09
C GLY A 136 -39.95 12.44 4.83
N GLU A 137 -40.17 11.55 5.79
CA GLU A 137 -41.54 11.30 6.31
C GLU A 137 -41.86 11.95 7.67
N SER A 138 -40.95 12.68 8.30
CA SER A 138 -41.17 13.24 9.66
C SER A 138 -41.40 14.76 9.71
N ARG A 139 -41.77 15.42 8.60
CA ARG A 139 -42.14 16.86 8.58
C ARG A 139 -43.51 17.15 7.96
N ALA A 140 -44.41 16.17 8.03
CA ALA A 140 -45.83 16.37 7.78
C ALA A 140 -46.60 15.74 8.94
N ASN A 141 -46.77 16.49 10.02
CA ASN A 141 -47.89 16.45 10.97
C ASN A 141 -47.70 17.54 12.02
#